data_AF-A0A831UKS8-F1
#
_entry.id   AF-A0A831UKS8-F1
#
_cell.length_a   1.000
_cell.length_b   1.000
_cell.length_c   1.000
_cell.angle_alpha   90.00
_cell.angle_beta   90.00
_cell.angle_gamma   90.00
#
_symmetry.space_group_name_H-M   'P 1'
#
loop_
_entity.id
_entity.type
_entity.pdbx_description
1 polymer ?
#
loop_
_entity_poly.entity_id
_entity_poly.type
_entity_poly.pdbx_seq_one_letter_code
_entity_poly.pdbx_strand_id
1 'polypeptide(L)'
;MVLDEINAATTEYCDAEDLTRKTFLHFFYNWSSSRIKDFIYESGETECYPPPSVGLGDFIEMSIYRDNALPYFIVAMTPTIRIGDVYLGVDKIAHFFGFGRRYYIRYSRLRKRGLDEREAIERLVGRGILQEKMYFGRISSGIFSHADLEANYQGFCLARDLCSGEEPYIVRESARWVLSRPVDLRDYVTPDFDESYNQCAYWPWRLRKVAPVLTRQYADITMRPNVQARMARYAASPPSLSKQLIEEASKTWRRAPKRIALPVAQNAPSMHARSQDAR
;
A
#
# COMPACT_ATOMS: atom_id res chain seq x y z
N MET A 1 -16.38 -7.63 19.69
CA MET A 1 -15.19 -7.79 18.81
C MET A 1 -15.68 -8.32 17.46
N VAL A 2 -15.05 -8.05 16.30
CA VAL A 2 -15.58 -8.43 14.96
C VAL A 2 -15.97 -9.91 14.84
N LEU A 3 -15.19 -10.80 15.45
CA LEU A 3 -15.48 -12.24 15.45
C LEU A 3 -16.74 -12.58 16.26
N ASP A 4 -17.06 -11.83 17.31
CA ASP A 4 -18.30 -12.03 18.09
C ASP A 4 -19.51 -11.68 17.23
N GLU A 5 -19.46 -10.57 16.50
CA GLU A 5 -20.52 -10.17 15.56
C GLU A 5 -20.71 -11.23 14.47
N ILE A 6 -19.62 -11.73 13.90
CA ILE A 6 -19.66 -12.77 12.86
C ILE A 6 -20.23 -14.07 13.42
N ASN A 7 -19.75 -14.52 14.59
CA ASN A 7 -20.20 -15.74 15.26
C ASN A 7 -21.68 -15.65 15.70
N ALA A 8 -22.14 -14.48 16.16
CA ALA A 8 -23.53 -14.28 16.55
C ALA A 8 -24.48 -14.23 15.34
N ALA A 9 -24.00 -13.72 14.19
CA ALA A 9 -24.76 -13.66 12.95
C ALA A 9 -24.77 -14.98 12.17
N THR A 10 -23.99 -15.99 12.56
CA THR A 10 -23.92 -17.27 11.85
C THR A 10 -24.88 -18.30 12.44
N THR A 11 -26.08 -18.38 11.87
CA THR A 11 -26.98 -19.55 12.02
C THR A 11 -26.71 -20.64 10.98
N GLU A 12 -25.92 -20.32 9.93
CA GLU A 12 -25.51 -21.20 8.83
C GLU A 12 -23.98 -21.24 8.67
N TYR A 13 -23.48 -22.23 7.93
CA TYR A 13 -22.06 -22.43 7.62
C TYR A 13 -21.42 -21.17 6.98
N CYS A 14 -20.49 -20.54 7.70
CA CYS A 14 -19.57 -19.52 7.16
C CYS A 14 -18.24 -20.20 6.86
N ASP A 15 -17.80 -20.13 5.60
CA ASP A 15 -16.49 -20.61 5.20
C ASP A 15 -15.40 -19.54 5.39
N ALA A 16 -14.15 -19.94 5.21
CA ALA A 16 -13.00 -19.05 5.31
C ALA A 16 -13.09 -17.85 4.35
N GLU A 17 -13.67 -18.04 3.16
CA GLU A 17 -13.80 -16.96 2.17
C GLU A 17 -14.79 -15.89 2.66
N ASP A 18 -15.94 -16.31 3.17
CA ASP A 18 -16.96 -15.43 3.72
C ASP A 18 -16.52 -14.77 5.02
N LEU A 19 -15.80 -15.48 5.90
CA LEU A 19 -15.19 -14.93 7.11
C LEU A 19 -14.22 -13.80 6.76
N THR A 20 -13.25 -14.05 5.88
CA THR A 20 -12.28 -13.04 5.45
C THR A 20 -12.98 -11.85 4.81
N ARG A 21 -14.00 -12.09 3.97
CA ARG A 21 -14.80 -11.02 3.35
C ARG A 21 -15.50 -10.15 4.40
N LYS A 22 -16.17 -10.76 5.38
CA LYS A 22 -16.87 -10.07 6.47
C LYS A 22 -15.91 -9.28 7.36
N THR A 23 -14.77 -9.88 7.70
CA THR A 23 -13.71 -9.25 8.50
C THR A 23 -13.19 -7.98 7.82
N PHE A 24 -12.84 -8.06 6.53
CA PHE A 24 -12.37 -6.91 5.77
C PHE A 24 -13.47 -5.84 5.59
N LEU A 25 -14.73 -6.23 5.41
CA LEU A 25 -15.87 -5.30 5.35
C LEU A 25 -16.14 -4.59 6.67
N HIS A 26 -15.84 -5.23 7.81
CA HIS A 26 -15.96 -4.60 9.12
C HIS A 26 -14.98 -3.42 9.25
N PHE A 27 -13.71 -3.61 8.90
CA PHE A 27 -12.71 -2.53 8.95
C PHE A 27 -12.87 -1.49 7.83
N PHE A 28 -13.25 -1.95 6.63
CA PHE A 28 -13.44 -1.10 5.45
C PHE A 28 -14.64 -1.57 4.63
N TYR A 29 -15.78 -0.89 4.81
CA TYR A 29 -16.97 -1.16 4.02
C TYR A 29 -16.86 -0.52 2.64
N ASN A 30 -16.65 0.81 2.63
CA ASN A 30 -16.40 1.60 1.43
C ASN A 30 -15.63 2.90 1.78
N TRP A 31 -15.39 3.76 0.79
CA TRP A 31 -14.63 5.00 0.98
C TRP A 31 -15.26 6.00 1.96
N SER A 32 -16.58 5.95 2.14
CA SER A 32 -17.37 6.79 3.05
C SER A 32 -17.66 6.13 4.40
N SER A 33 -17.28 4.86 4.58
CA SER A 33 -17.54 4.09 5.79
C SER A 33 -16.38 3.14 6.06
N SER A 34 -15.47 3.56 6.93
CA SER A 34 -14.26 2.83 7.25
C SER A 34 -13.88 3.03 8.71
N ARG A 35 -14.19 2.04 9.53
CA ARG A 35 -13.85 2.04 10.97
C ARG A 35 -12.37 2.28 11.24
N ILE A 36 -11.49 1.78 10.36
CA ILE A 36 -10.05 2.01 10.51
C ILE A 36 -9.64 3.46 10.20
N LYS A 37 -10.30 4.11 9.23
CA LYS A 37 -10.06 5.54 8.97
C LYS A 37 -10.59 6.36 10.14
N ASP A 38 -11.81 6.07 10.60
CA ASP A 38 -12.42 6.74 11.74
C ASP A 38 -11.51 6.61 12.96
N PHE A 39 -10.99 5.41 13.25
CA PHE A 39 -9.99 5.19 14.29
C PHE A 39 -8.72 6.06 14.10
N ILE A 40 -8.13 6.07 12.90
CA ILE A 40 -6.91 6.86 12.62
C ILE A 40 -7.14 8.35 12.88
N TYR A 41 -8.31 8.88 12.49
CA TYR A 41 -8.59 10.32 12.61
C TYR A 41 -9.10 10.74 13.99
N GLU A 42 -9.86 9.88 14.67
CA GLU A 42 -10.63 10.25 15.86
C GLU A 42 -10.03 9.75 17.18
N SER A 43 -9.21 8.68 17.16
CA SER A 43 -8.67 8.09 18.39
C SER A 43 -7.67 9.01 19.11
N GLY A 44 -6.98 9.89 18.37
CA GLY A 44 -5.81 10.61 18.88
C GLY A 44 -4.58 9.73 19.12
N GLU A 45 -4.65 8.43 18.83
CA GLU A 45 -3.55 7.48 19.01
C GLU A 45 -2.61 7.44 17.80
N THR A 46 -3.04 7.96 16.65
CA THR A 46 -2.27 7.96 15.41
C THR A 46 -1.76 9.35 15.07
N GLU A 47 -0.43 9.51 15.07
CA GLU A 47 0.19 10.73 14.56
C GLU A 47 -0.05 10.84 13.04
N CYS A 48 -0.69 11.94 12.63
CA CYS A 48 -1.02 12.24 11.25
C CYS A 48 -0.29 13.50 10.77
N TYR A 49 0.23 13.48 9.54
CA TYR A 49 0.78 14.65 8.87
C TYR A 49 0.12 14.90 7.51
N PRO A 50 -0.47 16.08 7.28
CA PRO A 50 -0.75 17.11 8.28
C PRO A 50 -1.73 16.61 9.36
N PRO A 51 -1.79 17.27 10.53
CA PRO A 51 -2.74 16.89 11.56
C PRO A 51 -4.19 17.12 11.07
N PRO A 52 -5.19 16.38 11.60
CA PRO A 52 -6.59 16.48 11.15
C PRO A 52 -7.21 17.88 11.29
N SER A 53 -6.60 18.75 12.10
CA SER A 53 -6.99 20.14 12.27
C SER A 53 -6.70 21.04 11.07
N VAL A 54 -5.85 20.59 10.12
CA VAL A 54 -5.51 21.37 8.92
C VAL A 54 -6.67 21.31 7.93
N GLY A 55 -7.13 22.48 7.49
CA GLY A 55 -8.22 22.59 6.52
C GLY A 55 -7.82 22.04 5.14
N LEU A 56 -8.81 21.60 4.36
CA LEU A 56 -8.57 20.99 3.04
C LEU A 56 -7.77 21.90 2.09
N GLY A 57 -8.01 23.22 2.12
CA GLY A 57 -7.28 24.19 1.30
C GLY A 57 -5.77 24.18 1.59
N ASP A 58 -5.41 24.36 2.86
CA ASP A 58 -4.02 24.32 3.31
C ASP A 58 -3.39 22.95 3.02
N PHE A 59 -4.15 21.86 3.22
CA PHE A 59 -3.67 20.53 2.90
C PHE A 59 -3.32 20.38 1.39
N ILE A 60 -4.17 20.89 0.50
CA ILE A 60 -3.89 20.90 -0.95
C ILE A 60 -2.61 21.69 -1.25
N GLU A 61 -2.39 22.84 -0.61
CA GLU A 61 -1.19 23.66 -0.83
C GLU A 61 0.10 22.98 -0.33
N MET A 62 0.00 22.24 0.78
CA MET A 62 1.09 21.45 1.36
C MET A 62 1.47 20.24 0.50
N SER A 63 0.57 19.75 -0.35
CA SER A 63 0.79 18.57 -1.19
C SER A 63 1.65 18.85 -2.42
N ILE A 64 2.30 17.82 -2.94
CA ILE A 64 3.05 17.87 -4.21
C ILE A 64 2.12 18.04 -5.43
N TYR A 65 0.82 17.78 -5.26
CA TYR A 65 -0.15 17.86 -6.34
C TYR A 65 -0.60 19.30 -6.58
N ARG A 66 -0.84 20.07 -5.51
CA ARG A 66 -1.31 21.47 -5.49
C ARG A 66 -2.55 21.75 -6.35
N ASP A 67 -3.17 22.91 -6.14
CA ASP A 67 -4.31 23.41 -6.93
C ASP A 67 -5.49 22.42 -7.04
N ASN A 68 -6.49 22.71 -7.88
CA ASN A 68 -7.53 21.75 -8.31
C ASN A 68 -6.98 20.68 -9.26
N ALA A 69 -5.70 20.33 -9.12
CA ALA A 69 -5.03 19.47 -10.06
C ALA A 69 -5.60 18.05 -9.99
N LEU A 70 -6.20 17.63 -8.87
CA LEU A 70 -6.99 16.40 -8.77
C LEU A 70 -8.48 16.73 -8.61
N PRO A 71 -9.38 15.86 -9.11
CA PRO A 71 -10.79 15.96 -8.77
C PRO A 71 -10.98 15.50 -7.32
N TYR A 72 -10.71 16.38 -6.33
CA TYR A 72 -10.72 15.98 -4.90
C TYR A 72 -12.08 15.54 -4.38
N PHE A 73 -13.16 15.88 -5.09
CA PHE A 73 -14.49 15.31 -4.87
C PHE A 73 -14.58 13.81 -5.23
N ILE A 74 -13.61 13.28 -5.98
CA ILE A 74 -13.46 11.86 -6.36
C ILE A 74 -12.26 11.22 -5.65
N VAL A 75 -11.14 11.94 -5.56
CA VAL A 75 -9.87 11.46 -4.97
C VAL A 75 -9.59 12.24 -3.70
N ALA A 76 -10.07 11.73 -2.57
CA ALA A 76 -9.87 12.38 -1.28
C ALA A 76 -8.39 12.43 -0.92
N MET A 77 -7.94 13.60 -0.42
CA MET A 77 -6.63 13.71 0.21
C MET A 77 -6.68 13.09 1.60
N THR A 78 -5.64 12.33 1.94
CA THR A 78 -5.52 11.68 3.24
C THR A 78 -4.12 11.93 3.80
N PRO A 79 -3.96 12.17 5.11
CA PRO A 79 -2.67 12.45 5.70
C PRO A 79 -1.76 11.23 5.60
N THR A 80 -0.48 11.49 5.81
CA THR A 80 0.54 10.49 6.05
C THR A 80 0.50 10.07 7.51
N ILE A 81 0.58 8.77 7.75
CA ILE A 81 0.77 8.15 9.05
C ILE A 81 2.06 7.32 9.03
N ARG A 82 2.42 6.77 10.20
CA ARG A 82 3.54 5.84 10.34
C ARG A 82 3.08 4.54 10.97
N ILE A 83 3.41 3.42 10.35
CA ILE A 83 3.23 2.07 10.91
C ILE A 83 4.62 1.43 11.01
N GLY A 84 5.07 1.15 12.23
CA GLY A 84 6.46 0.74 12.47
C GLY A 84 7.45 1.84 12.06
N ASP A 85 8.31 1.54 11.10
CA ASP A 85 9.26 2.48 10.50
C ASP A 85 8.85 2.98 9.11
N VAL A 86 7.68 2.56 8.60
CA VAL A 86 7.17 2.89 7.28
C VAL A 86 6.18 4.06 7.32
N TYR A 87 6.39 5.04 6.45
CA TYR A 87 5.47 6.17 6.24
C TYR A 87 4.56 5.88 5.05
N LEU A 88 3.27 6.16 5.18
CA LEU A 88 2.27 5.87 4.15
C LEU A 88 1.08 6.81 4.26
N GLY A 89 0.43 7.09 3.14
CA GLY A 89 -0.87 7.76 3.14
C GLY A 89 -1.98 6.83 3.66
N VAL A 90 -2.97 7.38 4.38
CA VAL A 90 -4.11 6.60 4.89
C VAL A 90 -4.96 6.01 3.74
N ASP A 91 -4.88 6.57 2.53
CA ASP A 91 -5.44 5.96 1.33
C ASP A 91 -4.91 4.54 1.08
N LYS A 92 -3.64 4.25 1.40
CA LYS A 92 -3.05 2.91 1.28
C LYS A 92 -3.77 1.89 2.17
N ILE A 93 -4.30 2.30 3.32
CA ILE A 93 -5.13 1.45 4.17
C ILE A 93 -6.47 1.10 3.47
N ALA A 94 -7.06 2.05 2.75
CA ALA A 94 -8.24 1.77 1.93
C ALA A 94 -7.93 0.79 0.79
N HIS A 95 -6.75 0.90 0.18
CA HIS A 95 -6.28 -0.06 -0.81
C HIS A 95 -6.07 -1.46 -0.20
N PHE A 96 -5.41 -1.52 0.94
CA PHE A 96 -5.15 -2.73 1.70
C PHE A 96 -6.44 -3.51 2.01
N PHE A 97 -7.42 -2.89 2.68
CA PHE A 97 -8.65 -3.59 3.02
C PHE A 97 -9.66 -3.64 1.85
N GLY A 98 -9.75 -2.60 1.03
CA GLY A 98 -10.71 -2.53 -0.06
C GLY A 98 -10.34 -3.43 -1.24
N PHE A 99 -9.16 -3.20 -1.82
CA PHE A 99 -8.68 -3.97 -2.97
C PHE A 99 -8.04 -5.29 -2.56
N GLY A 100 -7.38 -5.38 -1.40
CA GLY A 100 -6.89 -6.66 -0.88
C GLY A 100 -8.00 -7.71 -0.73
N ARG A 101 -9.18 -7.32 -0.22
CA ARG A 101 -10.37 -8.18 -0.20
C ARG A 101 -10.80 -8.62 -1.61
N ARG A 102 -10.84 -7.69 -2.56
CA ARG A 102 -11.23 -7.99 -3.95
C ARG A 102 -10.21 -8.91 -4.62
N TYR A 103 -8.94 -8.75 -4.29
CA TYR A 103 -7.85 -9.58 -4.75
C TYR A 103 -8.02 -11.00 -4.20
N TYR A 104 -8.25 -11.16 -2.90
CA TYR A 104 -8.50 -12.46 -2.29
C TYR A 104 -9.70 -13.19 -2.90
N ILE A 105 -10.86 -12.53 -3.05
CA ILE A 105 -12.04 -13.13 -3.71
C ILE A 105 -11.70 -13.57 -5.14
N ARG A 106 -10.92 -12.76 -5.87
CA ARG A 106 -10.50 -13.10 -7.24
C ARG A 106 -9.56 -14.30 -7.24
N TYR A 107 -8.59 -14.33 -6.33
CA TYR A 107 -7.65 -15.41 -6.13
C TYR A 107 -8.39 -16.72 -5.83
N SER A 108 -9.30 -16.73 -4.84
CA SER A 108 -10.11 -17.91 -4.50
C SER A 108 -10.89 -18.45 -5.70
N ARG A 109 -11.47 -17.57 -6.52
CA ARG A 109 -12.15 -17.96 -7.78
C ARG A 109 -11.20 -18.54 -8.83
N LEU A 110 -9.97 -18.04 -8.93
CA LEU A 110 -8.96 -18.56 -9.86
C LEU A 110 -8.47 -19.94 -9.41
N ARG A 111 -8.20 -20.11 -8.11
CA ARG A 111 -7.83 -21.41 -7.52
C ARG A 111 -8.93 -22.45 -7.68
N LYS A 112 -10.20 -22.08 -7.47
CA LYS A 112 -11.38 -22.93 -7.73
C LYS A 112 -11.51 -23.36 -9.20
N ARG A 113 -10.89 -22.66 -10.15
CA ARG A 113 -10.85 -23.00 -11.58
C ARG A 113 -9.64 -23.87 -11.96
N GLY A 114 -8.82 -24.28 -10.99
CA GLY A 114 -7.68 -25.17 -11.21
C GLY A 114 -6.37 -24.47 -11.58
N LEU A 115 -6.30 -23.13 -11.57
CA LEU A 115 -5.04 -22.43 -11.78
C LEU A 115 -4.12 -22.66 -10.58
N ASP A 116 -2.82 -22.82 -10.84
CA ASP A 116 -1.81 -22.86 -9.78
C ASP A 116 -1.71 -21.52 -9.04
N GLU A 117 -1.05 -21.50 -7.88
CA GLU A 117 -0.96 -20.32 -7.03
C GLU A 117 -0.19 -19.18 -7.72
N ARG A 118 0.91 -19.50 -8.39
CA ARG A 118 1.76 -18.51 -9.05
C ARG A 118 0.98 -17.85 -10.19
N GLU A 119 0.34 -18.64 -11.04
CA GLU A 119 -0.47 -18.14 -12.15
C GLU A 119 -1.66 -17.28 -11.63
N ALA A 120 -2.30 -17.69 -10.54
CA ALA A 120 -3.39 -16.93 -9.94
C ALA A 120 -2.92 -15.54 -9.45
N ILE A 121 -1.74 -15.47 -8.82
CA ILE A 121 -1.12 -14.21 -8.37
C ILE A 121 -0.68 -13.34 -9.55
N GLU A 122 -0.11 -13.92 -10.60
CA GLU A 122 0.27 -13.17 -11.80
C GLU A 122 -0.94 -12.50 -12.47
N ARG A 123 -2.04 -13.24 -12.60
CA ARG A 123 -3.31 -12.69 -13.13
C ARG A 123 -3.92 -11.62 -12.21
N LEU A 124 -3.71 -11.72 -10.91
CA LEU A 124 -4.13 -10.74 -9.91
C LEU A 124 -3.39 -9.41 -10.10
N VAL A 125 -2.05 -9.47 -10.05
CA VAL A 125 -1.18 -8.29 -10.17
C VAL A 125 -1.32 -7.66 -11.56
N GLY A 126 -1.37 -8.46 -12.62
CA GLY A 126 -1.60 -7.97 -13.98
C GLY A 126 -2.91 -7.20 -14.12
N ARG A 127 -3.98 -7.63 -13.44
CA ARG A 127 -5.25 -6.89 -13.39
C ARG A 127 -5.12 -5.59 -12.60
N GLY A 128 -4.37 -5.59 -11.49
CA GLY A 128 -4.04 -4.39 -10.74
C GLY A 128 -3.36 -3.33 -11.59
N ILE A 129 -2.29 -3.73 -12.27
CA ILE A 129 -1.56 -2.88 -13.22
C ILE A 129 -2.51 -2.30 -14.27
N LEU A 130 -3.42 -3.11 -14.83
CA LEU A 130 -4.37 -2.64 -15.82
C LEU A 130 -5.36 -1.60 -15.24
N GLN A 131 -5.88 -1.83 -14.04
CA GLN A 131 -6.81 -0.91 -13.37
C GLN A 131 -6.13 0.43 -13.06
N GLU A 132 -4.90 0.39 -12.57
CA GLU A 132 -4.09 1.56 -12.27
C GLU A 132 -3.71 2.32 -13.56
N LYS A 133 -3.33 1.61 -14.64
CA LYS A 133 -3.02 2.25 -15.93
C LYS A 133 -4.22 2.84 -16.66
N MET A 134 -5.43 2.32 -16.47
CA MET A 134 -6.61 2.76 -17.22
C MET A 134 -7.51 3.69 -16.41
N TYR A 135 -8.17 3.17 -15.36
CA TYR A 135 -9.31 3.83 -14.74
C TYR A 135 -8.91 4.80 -13.62
N PHE A 136 -7.97 4.41 -12.76
CA PHE A 136 -7.59 5.21 -11.59
C PHE A 136 -6.39 6.14 -11.83
N GLY A 137 -5.50 5.75 -12.76
CA GLY A 137 -4.26 6.50 -12.96
C GLY A 137 -4.18 7.32 -14.22
N ARG A 138 -4.78 6.89 -15.35
CA ARG A 138 -4.69 7.68 -16.59
C ARG A 138 -5.85 8.66 -16.77
N ILE A 139 -7.07 8.23 -16.46
CA ILE A 139 -8.29 9.00 -16.75
C ILE A 139 -8.63 9.97 -15.61
N SER A 140 -8.52 9.55 -14.35
CA SER A 140 -8.93 10.38 -13.21
C SER A 140 -7.81 11.27 -12.64
N SER A 141 -6.63 10.70 -12.37
CA SER A 141 -5.59 11.40 -11.58
C SER A 141 -4.31 11.72 -12.35
N GLY A 142 -3.97 10.99 -13.41
CA GLY A 142 -2.67 11.13 -14.08
C GLY A 142 -1.50 10.46 -13.33
N ILE A 143 -1.78 9.65 -12.31
CA ILE A 143 -0.82 9.06 -11.37
C ILE A 143 -0.90 7.54 -11.47
N PHE A 144 0.23 6.86 -11.63
CA PHE A 144 0.34 5.42 -11.45
C PHE A 144 1.07 5.17 -10.13
N SER A 145 0.35 4.76 -9.09
CA SER A 145 0.93 4.51 -7.77
C SER A 145 1.39 3.05 -7.65
N HIS A 146 2.69 2.88 -7.43
CA HIS A 146 3.26 1.57 -7.11
C HIS A 146 2.91 1.13 -5.69
N ALA A 147 2.80 2.09 -4.77
CA ALA A 147 2.40 1.85 -3.39
C ALA A 147 0.94 1.40 -3.27
N ASP A 148 0.03 1.87 -4.12
CA ASP A 148 -1.34 1.34 -4.19
C ASP A 148 -1.37 -0.13 -4.58
N LEU A 149 -0.55 -0.53 -5.56
CA LEU A 149 -0.47 -1.92 -6.00
C LEU A 149 0.16 -2.83 -4.94
N GLU A 150 1.17 -2.33 -4.22
CA GLU A 150 1.74 -3.03 -3.07
C GLU A 150 0.71 -3.19 -1.95
N ALA A 151 0.00 -2.11 -1.59
CA ALA A 151 -1.03 -2.17 -0.56
C ALA A 151 -2.15 -3.15 -0.92
N ASN A 152 -2.60 -3.16 -2.18
CA ASN A 152 -3.57 -4.16 -2.66
C ASN A 152 -3.05 -5.59 -2.47
N TYR A 153 -1.77 -5.83 -2.78
CA TYR A 153 -1.16 -7.14 -2.69
C TYR A 153 -0.97 -7.60 -1.25
N GLN A 154 -0.46 -6.75 -0.38
CA GLN A 154 -0.27 -7.09 1.04
C GLN A 154 -1.60 -7.27 1.77
N GLY A 155 -2.62 -6.50 1.42
CA GLY A 155 -3.98 -6.75 1.90
C GLY A 155 -4.53 -8.10 1.45
N PHE A 156 -4.15 -8.57 0.26
CA PHE A 156 -4.43 -9.93 -0.17
C PHE A 156 -3.65 -10.99 0.63
N CYS A 157 -2.37 -10.74 0.93
CA CYS A 157 -1.57 -11.63 1.77
C CYS A 157 -2.22 -11.80 3.15
N LEU A 158 -2.58 -10.71 3.83
CA LEU A 158 -3.31 -10.80 5.09
C LEU A 158 -4.62 -11.57 4.93
N ALA A 159 -5.42 -11.26 3.91
CA ALA A 159 -6.69 -11.93 3.67
C ALA A 159 -6.56 -13.45 3.49
N ARG A 160 -5.48 -13.90 2.83
CA ARG A 160 -5.14 -15.31 2.69
C ARG A 160 -4.73 -15.91 4.03
N ASP A 161 -3.83 -15.23 4.74
CA ASP A 161 -3.23 -15.74 5.97
C ASP A 161 -4.21 -15.72 7.16
N LEU A 162 -5.34 -14.98 7.06
CA LEU A 162 -6.39 -15.00 8.07
C LEU A 162 -6.89 -16.41 8.38
N CYS A 163 -7.12 -17.23 7.36
CA CYS A 163 -7.73 -18.56 7.51
C CYS A 163 -6.96 -19.67 6.78
N SER A 164 -5.74 -19.39 6.30
CA SER A 164 -4.94 -20.32 5.53
C SER A 164 -3.45 -20.14 5.85
N GLY A 165 -2.62 -21.09 5.43
CA GLY A 165 -1.20 -21.15 5.78
C GLY A 165 -0.92 -22.10 6.93
N GLU A 166 0.34 -22.20 7.33
CA GLU A 166 0.78 -23.08 8.43
C GLU A 166 0.29 -22.56 9.79
N GLU A 167 0.30 -21.24 9.98
CA GLU A 167 -0.11 -20.57 11.22
C GLU A 167 -1.19 -19.50 10.96
N PRO A 168 -2.43 -19.91 10.63
CA PRO A 168 -3.52 -18.97 10.34
C PRO A 168 -3.88 -18.14 11.57
N TYR A 169 -4.27 -16.87 11.39
CA TYR A 169 -4.70 -16.00 12.50
C TYR A 169 -6.04 -16.36 13.10
N ILE A 170 -6.92 -16.95 12.29
CA ILE A 170 -8.28 -17.29 12.68
C ILE A 170 -8.49 -18.77 12.34
N VAL A 171 -8.85 -19.54 13.36
CA VAL A 171 -9.14 -20.96 13.24
C VAL A 171 -10.60 -21.23 13.59
N ARG A 172 -11.12 -22.34 13.07
CA ARG A 172 -12.45 -22.80 13.41
C ARG A 172 -12.34 -23.80 14.56
N GLU A 173 -12.85 -23.42 15.72
CA GLU A 173 -12.96 -24.30 16.88
C GLU A 173 -14.43 -24.69 17.06
N SER A 174 -14.71 -25.99 16.89
CA SER A 174 -16.07 -26.53 16.84
C SER A 174 -16.93 -25.83 15.77
N ALA A 175 -17.77 -24.86 16.17
CA ALA A 175 -18.65 -24.11 15.29
C ALA A 175 -18.38 -22.59 15.32
N ARG A 176 -17.28 -22.15 15.94
CA ARG A 176 -16.96 -20.74 16.12
C ARG A 176 -15.61 -20.40 15.50
N TRP A 177 -15.51 -19.19 14.98
CA TRP A 177 -14.25 -18.60 14.57
C TRP A 177 -13.58 -17.94 15.76
N VAL A 178 -12.32 -18.29 16.00
CA VAL A 178 -11.52 -17.76 17.11
C VAL A 178 -10.19 -17.23 16.59
N LEU A 179 -9.72 -16.15 17.21
CA LEU A 179 -8.40 -15.60 16.93
C LEU A 179 -7.35 -16.47 17.63
N SER A 180 -6.53 -17.19 16.87
CA SER A 180 -5.47 -18.07 17.39
C SER A 180 -4.25 -17.27 17.86
N ARG A 181 -3.97 -16.13 17.21
CA ARG A 181 -2.86 -15.23 17.53
C ARG A 181 -3.17 -13.79 17.10
N PRO A 182 -2.57 -12.77 17.73
CA PRO A 182 -2.78 -11.38 17.32
C PRO A 182 -2.31 -11.15 15.88
N VAL A 183 -3.04 -10.29 15.17
CA VAL A 183 -2.64 -9.78 13.86
C VAL A 183 -1.77 -8.56 14.08
N ASP A 184 -0.53 -8.61 13.61
CA ASP A 184 0.34 -7.43 13.53
C ASP A 184 0.35 -6.89 12.10
N LEU A 185 -0.18 -5.68 11.90
CA LEU A 185 -0.18 -5.07 10.57
C LEU A 185 1.24 -4.80 10.05
N ARG A 186 2.25 -4.71 10.92
CA ARG A 186 3.66 -4.52 10.52
C ARG A 186 4.18 -5.67 9.67
N ASP A 187 3.61 -6.86 9.80
CA ASP A 187 3.99 -8.03 8.98
C ASP A 187 3.58 -7.85 7.50
N TYR A 188 2.66 -6.93 7.22
CA TYR A 188 2.12 -6.65 5.88
C TYR A 188 2.38 -5.23 5.38
N VAL A 189 3.00 -4.37 6.19
CA VAL A 189 3.41 -3.03 5.76
C VAL A 189 4.87 -3.07 5.37
N THR A 190 5.11 -3.08 4.06
CA THR A 190 6.46 -3.09 3.49
C THR A 190 6.95 -1.67 3.20
N PRO A 191 8.27 -1.45 3.06
CA PRO A 191 8.80 -0.17 2.59
C PRO A 191 8.18 0.36 1.30
N ASP A 192 7.62 -0.54 0.48
CA ASP A 192 7.01 -0.19 -0.80
C ASP A 192 5.66 0.53 -0.67
N PHE A 193 5.15 0.75 0.55
CA PHE A 193 4.02 1.65 0.83
C PHE A 193 4.43 3.13 0.82
N ASP A 194 5.70 3.43 1.08
CA ASP A 194 6.21 4.80 1.16
C ASP A 194 6.44 5.34 -0.25
N GLU A 195 5.56 6.24 -0.72
CA GLU A 195 5.65 6.83 -2.06
C GLU A 195 6.87 7.75 -2.25
N SER A 196 7.61 8.10 -1.18
CA SER A 196 8.92 8.76 -1.32
C SER A 196 10.03 7.78 -1.71
N TYR A 197 9.85 6.49 -1.41
CA TYR A 197 10.73 5.39 -1.79
C TYR A 197 10.23 4.65 -3.04
N ASN A 198 9.01 4.12 -3.01
CA ASN A 198 8.34 3.45 -4.12
C ASN A 198 7.55 4.45 -4.96
N GLN A 199 8.30 5.33 -5.62
CA GLN A 199 7.78 6.52 -6.28
C GLN A 199 6.70 6.24 -7.32
N CYS A 200 5.66 7.06 -7.27
CA CYS A 200 4.65 7.15 -8.32
C CYS A 200 5.27 7.50 -9.67
N ALA A 201 4.62 7.03 -10.73
CA ALA A 201 4.90 7.43 -12.10
C ALA A 201 3.76 8.31 -12.62
N TYR A 202 4.09 9.32 -13.44
CA TYR A 202 3.13 10.32 -13.88
C TYR A 202 2.96 10.36 -15.40
N TRP A 203 1.73 10.60 -15.85
CA TRP A 203 1.46 10.93 -17.24
C TRP A 203 1.96 12.35 -17.57
N PRO A 204 2.32 12.68 -18.82
CA PRO A 204 3.02 13.93 -19.15
C PRO A 204 2.37 15.22 -18.64
N TRP A 205 1.04 15.30 -18.64
CA TRP A 205 0.30 16.46 -18.16
C TRP A 205 0.38 16.62 -16.63
N ARG A 206 0.32 15.52 -15.89
CA ARG A 206 0.51 15.50 -14.44
C ARG A 206 1.97 15.76 -14.06
N LEU A 207 2.89 15.14 -14.80
CA LEU A 207 4.33 15.29 -14.60
C LEU A 207 4.76 16.77 -14.68
N ARG A 208 4.23 17.53 -15.63
CA ARG A 208 4.52 18.98 -15.77
C ARG A 208 4.11 19.80 -14.54
N LYS A 209 3.13 19.34 -13.76
CA LYS A 209 2.66 20.01 -12.54
C LYS A 209 3.47 19.59 -11.31
N VAL A 210 3.71 18.29 -11.17
CA VAL A 210 4.36 17.72 -9.97
C VAL A 210 5.89 17.88 -10.00
N ALA A 211 6.51 17.78 -11.19
CA ALA A 211 7.98 17.78 -11.29
C ALA A 211 8.64 19.06 -10.74
N PRO A 212 8.16 20.28 -11.04
CA PRO A 212 8.76 21.49 -10.47
C PRO A 212 8.63 21.58 -8.95
N VAL A 213 7.55 21.05 -8.38
CA VAL A 213 7.36 21.05 -6.92
C VAL A 213 8.36 20.10 -6.26
N LEU A 214 8.44 18.87 -6.77
CA LEU A 214 9.37 17.86 -6.26
C LEU A 214 10.84 18.30 -6.37
N THR A 215 11.26 18.81 -7.53
CA THR A 215 12.67 19.19 -7.74
C THR A 215 13.08 20.44 -6.97
N ARG A 216 12.19 21.43 -6.80
CA ARG A 216 12.56 22.70 -6.14
C ARG A 216 12.44 22.65 -4.63
N GLN A 217 11.52 21.84 -4.10
CA GLN A 217 11.20 21.88 -2.66
C GLN A 217 11.61 20.63 -1.92
N TYR A 218 11.67 19.48 -2.60
CA TYR A 218 11.94 18.20 -1.95
C TYR A 218 13.34 17.65 -2.25
N ALA A 219 14.08 18.21 -3.21
CA ALA A 219 15.44 17.76 -3.54
C ALA A 219 16.40 17.86 -2.34
N ASP A 220 16.34 18.93 -1.55
CA ASP A 220 17.20 19.05 -0.35
C ASP A 220 16.70 18.15 0.78
N ILE A 221 15.39 17.92 0.86
CA ILE A 221 14.78 17.05 1.87
C ILE A 221 15.22 15.61 1.65
N THR A 222 15.24 15.13 0.40
CA THR A 222 15.70 13.78 0.10
C THR A 222 17.15 13.58 0.51
N MET A 223 17.98 14.62 0.47
CA MET A 223 19.40 14.55 0.85
C MET A 223 19.67 14.59 2.36
N ARG A 224 18.64 14.81 3.21
CA ARG A 224 18.83 14.86 4.66
C ARG A 224 19.31 13.50 5.20
N PRO A 225 20.25 13.46 6.18
CA PRO A 225 20.83 12.21 6.67
C PRO A 225 19.80 11.19 7.18
N ASN A 226 18.77 11.66 7.89
CA ASN A 226 17.70 10.79 8.40
C ASN A 226 16.85 10.19 7.28
N VAL A 227 16.62 10.94 6.19
CA VAL A 227 15.88 10.45 5.02
C VAL A 227 16.73 9.43 4.26
N GLN A 228 18.00 9.73 4.01
CA GLN A 228 18.94 8.81 3.37
C GLN A 228 19.10 7.50 4.16
N ALA A 229 19.24 7.57 5.48
CA ALA A 229 19.30 6.40 6.35
C ALA A 229 18.01 5.55 6.28
N ARG A 230 16.83 6.19 6.17
CA ARG A 230 15.56 5.48 5.94
C ARG A 230 15.55 4.78 4.59
N MET A 231 15.93 5.47 3.50
CA MET A 231 15.98 4.89 2.16
C MET A 231 16.94 3.70 2.07
N ALA A 232 18.10 3.79 2.74
CA ALA A 232 19.07 2.70 2.80
C ALA A 232 18.50 1.48 3.53
N ARG A 233 17.80 1.67 4.66
CA ARG A 233 17.12 0.57 5.38
C ARG A 233 16.03 -0.07 4.51
N TYR A 234 15.21 0.74 3.86
CA TYR A 234 14.19 0.23 2.95
C TYR A 234 14.77 -0.58 1.79
N ALA A 235 15.90 -0.14 1.22
CA ALA A 235 16.57 -0.84 0.14
C ALA A 235 17.18 -2.20 0.55
N ALA A 236 17.38 -2.45 1.85
CA ALA A 236 17.82 -3.74 2.34
C ALA A 236 16.68 -4.78 2.43
N SER A 237 15.42 -4.36 2.36
CA SER A 237 14.28 -5.26 2.39
C SER A 237 14.10 -5.99 1.05
N PRO A 238 13.80 -7.31 1.07
CA PRO A 238 13.57 -8.05 -0.17
C PRO A 238 12.32 -7.53 -0.89
N PRO A 239 12.33 -7.45 -2.24
CA PRO A 239 11.17 -6.98 -2.98
C PRO A 239 10.01 -7.97 -2.88
N SER A 240 8.80 -7.45 -2.67
CA SER A 240 7.59 -8.27 -2.72
C SER A 240 7.43 -8.94 -4.10
N LEU A 241 6.69 -10.05 -4.14
CA LEU A 241 6.35 -10.66 -5.42
C LEU A 241 5.56 -9.70 -6.33
N SER A 242 4.70 -8.85 -5.77
CA SER A 242 3.98 -7.84 -6.56
C SER A 242 4.94 -6.88 -7.24
N LYS A 243 5.95 -6.38 -6.52
CA LYS A 243 6.99 -5.50 -7.07
C LYS A 243 7.76 -6.17 -8.21
N GLN A 244 8.20 -7.40 -8.02
CA GLN A 244 8.89 -8.18 -9.07
C GLN A 244 8.03 -8.31 -10.34
N LEU A 245 6.75 -8.67 -10.18
CA LEU A 245 5.83 -8.82 -11.30
C LEU A 245 5.52 -7.48 -12.01
N ILE A 246 5.42 -6.38 -11.27
CA ILE A 246 5.23 -5.05 -11.83
C ILE A 246 6.46 -4.62 -12.65
N GLU A 247 7.67 -4.85 -12.11
CA GLU A 247 8.92 -4.56 -12.79
C GLU A 247 9.06 -5.36 -14.08
N GLU A 248 8.79 -6.67 -14.04
CA GLU A 248 8.77 -7.53 -15.23
C GLU A 248 7.75 -7.06 -16.26
N ALA A 249 6.51 -6.79 -15.85
CA ALA A 249 5.47 -6.30 -16.75
C ALA A 249 5.87 -4.96 -17.39
N SER A 250 6.53 -4.08 -16.63
CA SER A 250 6.90 -2.73 -17.09
C SER A 250 7.86 -2.73 -18.28
N LYS A 251 8.71 -3.76 -18.42
CA LYS A 251 9.66 -3.93 -19.53
C LYS A 251 8.97 -4.00 -20.90
N THR A 252 7.70 -4.40 -20.94
CA THR A 252 6.92 -4.57 -22.18
C THR A 252 6.05 -3.36 -22.53
N TRP A 253 6.04 -2.31 -21.69
CA TRP A 253 5.13 -1.18 -21.88
C TRP A 253 5.58 -0.26 -23.02
N ARG A 254 4.82 -0.24 -24.13
CA ARG A 254 5.04 0.70 -25.25
C ARG A 254 4.90 2.18 -24.87
N ARG A 255 4.02 2.49 -23.91
CA ARG A 255 3.82 3.82 -23.32
C ARG A 255 3.72 3.66 -21.80
N ALA A 256 4.70 4.20 -21.09
CA ALA A 256 4.79 4.15 -19.65
C ALA A 256 4.63 5.56 -19.04
N PRO A 257 3.95 5.69 -17.89
CA PRO A 257 4.09 6.89 -17.07
C PRO A 257 5.55 7.04 -16.63
N LYS A 258 6.00 8.29 -16.44
CA LYS A 258 7.40 8.59 -16.14
C LYS A 258 7.60 8.88 -14.65
N ARG A 259 8.67 8.36 -14.08
CA ARG A 259 9.13 8.72 -12.73
C ARG A 259 10.03 9.95 -12.77
N ILE A 260 10.12 10.66 -11.65
CA ILE A 260 11.04 11.77 -11.46
C ILE A 260 12.22 11.24 -10.66
N ALA A 261 13.42 11.26 -11.23
CA ALA A 261 14.62 10.98 -10.46
C ALA A 261 14.92 12.18 -9.57
N LEU A 262 14.63 12.07 -8.27
CA LEU A 262 15.13 13.00 -7.28
C LEU A 262 16.56 12.62 -6.89
N PRO A 263 17.43 13.58 -6.55
CA PRO A 263 18.77 13.28 -6.06
C PRO A 263 18.67 12.43 -4.78
N VAL A 264 19.36 11.30 -4.82
CA VAL A 264 19.62 10.43 -3.68
C VAL A 264 21.13 10.51 -3.46
N ALA A 265 21.59 10.62 -2.21
CA ALA A 265 23.02 10.64 -1.95
C ALA A 265 23.63 9.36 -2.53
N GLN A 266 24.58 9.51 -3.44
CA GLN A 266 25.38 8.38 -3.89
C GLN A 266 26.09 7.84 -2.63
N ASN A 267 25.95 6.53 -2.41
CA ASN A 267 26.57 5.82 -1.30
C ASN A 267 27.97 6.38 -1.04
N ALA A 268 28.20 6.89 0.18
CA ALA A 268 29.55 7.12 0.65
C ALA A 268 30.32 5.79 0.46
N PRO A 269 31.52 5.81 -0.17
CA PRO A 269 32.28 4.59 -0.36
C PRO A 269 32.48 3.93 1.01
N SER A 270 32.19 2.63 1.07
CA SER A 270 32.41 1.80 2.25
C SER A 270 33.80 2.07 2.81
N MET A 271 33.91 2.63 4.02
CA MET A 271 35.15 2.65 4.79
C MET A 271 35.44 1.24 5.33
N HIS A 272 35.62 0.28 4.43
CA HIS A 272 36.20 -1.03 4.71
C HIS A 272 37.14 -1.37 3.56
N ALA A 273 38.39 -0.89 3.72
CA ALA A 273 39.63 -1.55 3.34
C ALA A 273 40.73 -0.49 3.18
N ARG A 274 41.48 -0.26 4.27
CA ARG A 274 42.92 0.05 4.26
C ARG A 274 43.42 0.00 5.71
N SER A 275 43.37 -1.21 6.26
CA SER A 275 44.36 -1.67 7.23
C SER A 275 45.11 -2.80 6.55
N GLN A 276 46.43 -2.80 6.72
CA GLN A 276 47.43 -3.75 6.17
C GLN A 276 48.03 -3.28 4.83
N ASP A 277 49.07 -2.46 4.95
CA ASP A 277 50.41 -2.93 4.60
C ASP A 277 51.42 -2.20 5.50
N ALA A 278 51.80 -2.91 6.56
CA ALA A 278 53.04 -2.69 7.29
C ALA A 278 53.86 -3.96 7.09
N ARG A 279 54.85 -3.90 6.20
CA ARG A 279 56.13 -4.62 6.22
C ARG A 279 57.03 -4.06 5.14
#